data_AF-A0A5J6ZCP9-F1
#
_entry.id   AF-A0A5J6ZCP9-F1
#
_cell.length_a   1.000
_cell.length_b   1.000
_cell.length_c   1.000
_cell.angle_alpha   90.00
_cell.angle_beta   90.00
_cell.angle_gamma   90.00
#
_symmetry.space_group_name_H-M   'P 1'
#
loop_
_entity.id
_entity.type
_entity.pdbx_description
1 polymer ?
#
loop_
_entity_poly.entity_id
_entity_poly.type
_entity_poly.pdbx_seq_one_letter_code
_entity_poly.pdbx_strand_id
1 'polypeptide(L)'
;MRNRFSPLTSRKGVSNGEQIAANKVKGARCALAWSEETAKLAREHNNAQLIGIGGRMHTEEEALAIVDAFVSQPWSDEERHQRRIDILAEYERTGVAPQP
;
A
#
# COMPACT_ATOMS: atom_id res chain seq x y z
N MET A 1 15.09 -15.86 1.69
CA MET A 1 14.87 -14.61 0.91
C MET A 1 14.32 -13.57 1.86
N ARG A 2 14.99 -12.43 2.05
CA ARG A 2 14.52 -11.37 2.97
C ARG A 2 13.63 -10.42 2.18
N ASN A 3 12.33 -10.42 2.47
CA ASN A 3 11.42 -9.41 1.92
C ASN A 3 11.85 -8.04 2.45
N ARG A 4 12.26 -7.15 1.55
CA ARG A 4 12.52 -5.73 1.86
C ARG A 4 11.18 -5.00 1.85
N PHE A 5 10.57 -4.84 3.01
CA PHE A 5 9.46 -3.90 3.23
C PHE A 5 10.03 -2.64 3.91
N SER A 6 9.72 -1.45 3.38
CA SER A 6 10.09 -0.17 3.98
C SER A 6 8.89 0.77 3.96
N PRO A 7 8.41 1.24 5.13
CA PRO A 7 7.41 2.30 5.18
C PRO A 7 8.02 3.63 4.67
N LEU A 8 7.30 4.35 3.81
CA LEU A 8 7.63 5.72 3.43
C LEU A 8 6.89 6.68 4.36
N THR A 9 7.57 7.16 5.40
CA THR A 9 7.01 8.14 6.34
C THR A 9 7.45 9.55 5.95
N SER A 10 6.52 10.51 5.89
CA SER A 10 6.88 11.92 5.79
C SER A 10 6.76 12.59 7.15
N ARG A 11 7.87 13.13 7.67
CA ARG A 11 7.90 13.84 8.96
C ARG A 11 7.13 15.17 8.95
N LYS A 12 6.56 15.60 7.81
CA LYS A 12 5.96 16.94 7.63
C LYS A 12 4.71 17.01 6.74
N GLY A 13 4.05 15.90 6.38
CA GLY A 13 2.91 15.91 5.44
C GLY A 13 1.81 14.86 5.73
N VAL A 14 0.77 14.86 4.88
CA VAL A 14 -0.40 13.94 4.94
C VAL A 14 -0.14 12.63 4.15
N SER A 15 1.10 12.41 3.70
CA SER A 15 1.62 11.26 2.94
C SER A 15 1.00 10.92 1.57
N ASN A 16 0.00 11.68 1.13
CA ASN A 16 -0.60 11.52 -0.20
C ASN A 16 0.42 11.70 -1.34
N GLY A 17 1.32 12.69 -1.23
CA GLY A 17 2.35 12.92 -2.26
C GLY A 17 3.31 11.73 -2.39
N GLU A 18 3.70 11.16 -1.26
CA GLU A 18 4.62 10.04 -1.16
C GLU A 18 4.03 8.77 -1.76
N GLN A 19 2.76 8.44 -1.49
CA GLN A 19 2.12 7.29 -2.13
C GLN A 19 1.89 7.51 -3.63
N ILE A 20 1.52 8.74 -4.07
CA ILE A 20 1.36 9.06 -5.50
C ILE A 20 2.69 8.85 -6.23
N ALA A 21 3.80 9.32 -5.65
CA ALA A 21 5.13 9.15 -6.21
C ALA A 21 5.57 7.69 -6.21
N ALA A 22 5.37 6.95 -5.11
CA ALA A 22 5.73 5.55 -5.00
C ALA A 22 4.99 4.68 -6.02
N ASN A 23 3.71 4.97 -6.26
CA ASN A 23 2.88 4.28 -7.26
C ASN A 23 3.29 4.56 -8.72
N LYS A 24 4.28 5.43 -8.99
CA LYS A 24 4.89 5.57 -10.32
C LYS A 24 6.03 4.58 -10.57
N VAL A 25 6.49 3.88 -9.55
CA VAL A 25 7.52 2.83 -9.69
C VAL A 25 6.85 1.57 -10.23
N LYS A 26 7.38 1.03 -11.33
CA LYS A 26 6.81 -0.15 -11.97
C LYS A 26 6.63 -1.32 -11.00
N GLY A 27 5.41 -1.85 -10.91
CA GLY A 27 5.04 -2.96 -10.05
C GLY A 27 4.82 -2.59 -8.58
N ALA A 28 5.02 -1.34 -8.18
CA ALA A 28 4.77 -0.89 -6.82
C ALA A 28 3.27 -0.69 -6.57
N ARG A 29 2.79 -1.16 -5.41
CA ARG A 29 1.48 -0.81 -4.88
C ARG A 29 1.67 -0.22 -3.49
N CYS A 30 1.42 1.07 -3.39
CA CYS A 30 1.52 1.87 -2.18
C CYS A 30 0.13 2.35 -1.77
N ALA A 31 -0.32 1.92 -0.60
CA ALA A 31 -1.57 2.40 -0.02
C ALA A 31 -1.32 3.61 0.89
N LEU A 32 -2.31 4.48 1.04
CA LEU A 32 -2.34 5.46 2.13
C LEU A 32 -2.97 4.81 3.36
N ALA A 33 -2.18 4.57 4.41
CA ALA A 33 -2.68 4.00 5.66
C ALA A 33 -2.90 5.12 6.68
N TRP A 34 -4.13 5.20 7.20
CA TRP A 34 -4.56 6.22 8.17
C TRP A 34 -5.26 5.62 9.40
N SER A 35 -5.26 4.29 9.50
CA SER A 35 -5.78 3.50 10.63
C SER A 35 -5.20 2.07 10.56
N GLU A 36 -5.23 1.33 11.66
CA GLU A 36 -4.84 -0.10 11.66
C GLU A 36 -5.68 -0.92 10.66
N GLU A 37 -6.96 -0.60 10.53
CA GLU A 37 -7.86 -1.28 9.58
C GLU A 37 -7.41 -1.06 8.13
N THR A 38 -7.13 0.19 7.74
CA THR A 38 -6.67 0.48 6.38
C THR A 38 -5.29 -0.10 6.09
N ALA A 39 -4.43 -0.21 7.11
CA ALA A 39 -3.15 -0.90 7.04
C ALA A 39 -3.31 -2.41 6.78
N LYS A 40 -4.23 -3.08 7.49
CA LYS A 40 -4.56 -4.49 7.27
C LYS A 40 -5.15 -4.71 5.88
N LEU A 41 -6.16 -3.92 5.51
CA LEU A 41 -6.81 -4.02 4.19
C LEU A 41 -5.82 -3.78 3.05
N ALA A 42 -4.84 -2.88 3.20
CA ALA A 42 -3.79 -2.68 2.20
C ALA A 42 -2.98 -3.96 1.92
N ARG A 43 -2.65 -4.74 2.95
CA ARG A 43 -2.01 -6.05 2.79
C ARG A 43 -2.98 -7.07 2.25
N GLU A 44 -4.14 -7.21 2.90
CA GLU A 44 -5.09 -8.29 2.67
C GLU A 44 -5.75 -8.22 1.29
N HIS A 45 -6.11 -7.03 0.80
CA HIS A 45 -6.88 -6.86 -0.44
C HIS A 45 -6.06 -6.36 -1.63
N ASN A 46 -4.99 -5.61 -1.37
CA ASN A 46 -4.19 -4.98 -2.43
C ASN A 46 -2.81 -5.59 -2.58
N ASN A 47 -2.44 -6.54 -1.70
CA ASN A 47 -1.08 -7.04 -1.56
C ASN A 47 -0.05 -5.91 -1.63
N ALA A 48 -0.34 -4.79 -0.97
CA ALA A 48 0.50 -3.60 -1.05
C ALA A 48 1.87 -3.91 -0.45
N GLN A 49 2.94 -3.49 -1.14
CA GLN A 49 4.31 -3.64 -0.65
C GLN A 49 4.75 -2.41 0.16
N LEU A 50 4.05 -1.30 0.01
CA LEU A 50 4.35 -0.05 0.68
C LEU A 50 3.08 0.55 1.28
N ILE A 51 3.27 1.33 2.34
CA ILE A 51 2.28 2.27 2.84
C ILE A 51 2.91 3.65 3.01
N GLY A 52 2.13 4.68 2.72
CA GLY A 52 2.36 6.05 3.17
C GLY A 52 1.56 6.30 4.46
N ILE A 53 2.19 6.97 5.43
CA ILE A 53 1.56 7.39 6.68
C ILE A 53 1.78 8.89 6.88
N GLY A 54 0.71 9.63 7.16
CA GLY A 54 0.76 11.08 7.35
C GLY A 54 1.30 11.43 8.73
N GLY A 55 2.56 11.86 8.82
CA GLY A 55 3.21 12.15 10.12
C GLY A 55 2.62 13.31 10.93
N ARG A 56 1.68 14.09 10.37
CA ARG A 56 0.92 15.13 11.10
C ARG A 56 -0.51 14.70 11.46
N MET A 57 -0.91 13.50 11.07
CA MET A 57 -2.30 13.02 11.20
C MET A 57 -2.49 12.07 12.38
N HIS A 58 -1.40 11.67 13.04
CA HIS A 58 -1.37 10.63 14.05
C HIS A 58 -0.41 11.01 15.18
N THR A 59 -0.68 10.52 16.39
CA THR A 59 0.37 10.42 17.41
C THR A 59 1.44 9.40 17.00
N GLU A 60 2.55 9.37 17.71
CA GLU A 60 3.58 8.35 17.48
C GLU A 60 3.04 6.94 17.77
N GLU A 61 2.27 6.76 18.84
CA GLU A 61 1.67 5.46 19.16
C GLU A 61 0.69 4.99 18.07
N GLU A 62 -0.17 5.88 17.57
CA GLU A 62 -1.09 5.57 16.47
C GLU A 62 -0.35 5.20 15.18
N ALA A 63 0.71 5.94 14.84
CA ALA A 63 1.53 5.65 13.67
C ALA A 63 2.24 4.29 13.79
N LEU A 64 2.74 3.94 14.97
CA LEU A 64 3.36 2.63 15.23
C LEU A 64 2.34 1.50 15.12
N ALA A 65 1.13 1.67 15.67
CA ALA A 65 0.06 0.68 15.53
C ALA A 65 -0.31 0.42 14.06
N ILE A 66 -0.36 1.49 13.23
CA ILE A 66 -0.57 1.37 11.78
C ILE A 66 0.56 0.56 11.12
N VAL A 67 1.81 0.82 11.49
CA VAL A 67 2.98 0.08 10.96
C VAL A 67 2.91 -1.40 11.36
N ASP A 68 2.65 -1.69 12.63
CA ASP A 68 2.56 -3.06 13.16
C ASP A 68 1.45 -3.86 12.48
N ALA A 69 0.28 -3.23 12.30
CA ALA A 69 -0.84 -3.81 11.57
C ALA A 69 -0.48 -4.14 10.12
N PHE A 70 0.27 -3.27 9.42
CA PHE A 70 0.71 -3.53 8.05
C PHE A 70 1.76 -4.63 7.94
N VAL A 71 2.78 -4.64 8.78
CA VAL A 71 3.87 -5.64 8.66
C VAL A 71 3.43 -7.03 9.12
N SER A 72 2.44 -7.11 10.01
CA SER A 72 1.93 -8.37 10.57
C SER A 72 0.81 -8.98 9.73
N GLN A 73 0.08 -8.19 8.93
CA GLN A 73 -1.04 -8.70 8.15
C GLN A 73 -0.56 -9.47 6.90
N PRO A 74 -0.95 -10.75 6.75
CA PRO A 74 -0.68 -11.51 5.55
C PRO A 74 -1.53 -11.04 4.37
N TRP A 75 -1.06 -11.35 3.16
CA TRP A 75 -1.87 -11.28 1.95
C TRP A 75 -2.93 -12.39 1.98
N SER A 76 -4.17 -12.09 1.58
CA SER A 76 -5.29 -13.05 1.64
C SER A 76 -5.21 -14.17 0.61
N ASP A 77 -4.53 -13.93 -0.51
CA ASP A 77 -4.44 -14.85 -1.66
C ASP A 77 -5.80 -15.25 -2.28
N GLU A 78 -6.84 -14.45 -2.06
CA GLU A 78 -8.14 -14.74 -2.68
C GLU A 78 -8.17 -14.33 -4.15
N GLU A 79 -8.74 -15.19 -4.99
CA GLU A 79 -8.80 -15.04 -6.45
C GLU A 79 -9.35 -13.67 -6.89
N ARG A 80 -10.38 -13.15 -6.20
CA ARG A 80 -10.96 -11.84 -6.53
C ARG A 80 -9.96 -10.69 -6.36
N HIS A 81 -9.05 -10.80 -5.40
CA HIS A 81 -8.07 -9.78 -5.10
C HIS A 81 -6.89 -9.89 -6.07
N GLN A 82 -6.42 -11.12 -6.34
CA GLN A 82 -5.40 -11.37 -7.34
C GLN A 82 -5.82 -10.89 -8.73
N ARG A 83 -7.06 -11.20 -9.16
CA ARG A 83 -7.61 -10.74 -10.44
C ARG A 83 -7.54 -9.23 -10.61
N ARG A 84 -7.83 -8.46 -9.55
CA ARG A 84 -7.74 -6.99 -9.57
C ARG A 84 -6.30 -6.50 -9.70
N ILE A 85 -5.36 -7.17 -9.04
CA ILE A 85 -3.92 -6.88 -9.15
C ILE A 85 -3.43 -7.17 -10.57
N ASP A 86 -3.85 -8.29 -11.17
CA ASP A 86 -3.43 -8.69 -12.52
C ASP A 86 -3.94 -7.72 -13.59
N ILE A 87 -5.19 -7.26 -13.48
CA ILE A 87 -5.75 -6.22 -14.37
C ILE A 87 -4.92 -4.94 -14.28
N LEU A 88 -4.57 -4.49 -13.07
CA LEU A 88 -3.76 -3.29 -12.88
C LEU A 88 -2.34 -3.46 -13.43
N ALA A 89 -1.73 -4.63 -13.22
CA ALA A 89 -0.41 -4.94 -13.73
C ALA A 89 -0.38 -5.00 -15.26
N GLU A 90 -1.43 -5.52 -15.90
CA GLU A 90 -1.56 -5.55 -17.35
C GLU A 90 -1.75 -4.14 -17.94
N TYR A 91 -2.55 -3.31 -17.27
CA TYR A 91 -2.66 -1.89 -17.62
C TYR A 91 -1.30 -1.18 -17.50
N GLU A 92 -0.57 -1.39 -16.41
CA GLU A 92 0.78 -0.82 -16.23
C GLU A 92 1.76 -1.30 -17.31
N ARG A 93 1.63 -2.54 -17.77
CA ARG A 93 2.49 -3.12 -18.81
C ARG A 93 2.20 -2.57 -20.20
N THR A 94 0.92 -2.33 -20.52
CA THR A 94 0.47 -2.05 -21.90
C THR A 94 0.03 -0.62 -22.14
N GLY A 95 -0.41 0.09 -21.09
CA GLY A 95 -1.09 1.38 -21.19
C GLY A 95 -2.51 1.30 -21.77
N VAL A 96 -3.04 0.11 -22.06
CA VAL A 96 -4.37 -0.09 -22.61
C VAL A 96 -5.37 -0.32 -21.48
N ALA A 97 -6.39 0.52 -21.40
CA ALA A 97 -7.43 0.38 -20.40
C ALA A 97 -8.20 -0.95 -20.57
N PRO A 98 -8.49 -1.68 -19.48
CA PRO A 98 -9.27 -2.92 -19.56
C PRO A 98 -10.69 -2.62 -20.04
N GLN A 99 -11.23 -3.51 -20.87
CA GLN A 99 -12.63 -3.43 -21.28
C GLN A 99 -13.54 -3.92 -20.14
N PRO A 100 -14.74 -3.31 -19.97
CA PRO A 100 -15.68 -3.66 -18.90
C PRO A 100 -16.27 -5.06 -19.02
#